data_AF-A0A7V4ZRY8-F1
#
_entry.id   AF-A0A7V4ZRY8-F1
#
_cell.length_a   1.000
_cell.length_b   1.000
_cell.length_c   1.000
_cell.angle_alpha   90.00
_cell.angle_beta   90.00
_cell.angle_gamma   90.00
#
_symmetry.space_group_name_H-M   'P 1'
#
loop_
_entity.id
_entity.type
_entity.pdbx_description
1 polymer ?
#
loop_
_entity_poly.entity_id
_entity_poly.type
_entity_poly.pdbx_seq_one_letter_code
_entity_poly.pdbx_strand_id
1 'polypeptide(L)'
;MIKFKQIKRIKLNEIDTGDETFSVNFMPNLGNLRYSIEKIGLIQPVILRKKLNRYQIICGFRRVSILRDLGSDEIEAIICEEELNDKDFFIISIHDNLLGRGFNVVEKAIAIEKLVYRFKVDSTTVIHEFLPLLSLETSEKILNTYLSLAQMEEEVKIYVINEKVSHSNIRRLATFNQEDRKALIPFISRLKLGENRLKEMLIFLSEISMRDRISIKEILKKPEIETIISQSELTSSQKTEKIKRILMNLRFPKLFQKEEEFEKRIKCLNLPSGISIQHSPYFEGREFKISFQFETPDEYDSFINTLLILKNNEEFKEMMRKFE
;
A
#
# COMPACT_ATOMS: atom_id res chain seq x y z
N MET A 1 -26.70 5.57 -27.32
CA MET A 1 -25.39 5.04 -27.79
C MET A 1 -24.61 6.20 -28.37
N ILE A 2 -23.43 6.49 -27.81
CA ILE A 2 -22.53 7.54 -28.30
C ILE A 2 -22.03 7.16 -29.69
N LYS A 3 -22.17 8.06 -30.67
CA LYS A 3 -21.73 7.86 -32.06
C LYS A 3 -20.31 8.40 -32.24
N PHE A 4 -19.33 7.52 -32.13
CA PHE A 4 -17.95 7.81 -32.51
C PHE A 4 -17.82 7.78 -34.05
N LYS A 5 -17.48 8.92 -34.65
CA LYS A 5 -17.30 9.08 -36.11
C LYS A 5 -15.91 8.63 -36.59
N GLN A 6 -15.72 8.78 -37.90
CA GLN A 6 -14.52 8.51 -38.70
C GLN A 6 -13.20 8.99 -38.06
N ILE A 7 -12.15 8.17 -38.21
CA ILE A 7 -10.77 8.46 -37.78
C ILE A 7 -10.20 9.60 -38.64
N LYS A 8 -9.57 10.59 -38.02
CA LYS A 8 -8.88 11.73 -38.65
C LYS A 8 -7.44 11.81 -38.16
N ARG A 9 -6.55 12.38 -38.97
CA ARG A 9 -5.21 12.77 -38.53
C ARG A 9 -5.23 14.21 -38.03
N ILE A 10 -4.72 14.42 -36.82
CA ILE A 10 -4.72 15.71 -36.15
C ILE A 10 -3.28 16.07 -35.80
N LYS A 11 -2.89 17.32 -36.05
CA LYS A 11 -1.55 17.78 -35.68
C LYS A 11 -1.39 17.82 -34.16
N LEU A 12 -0.29 17.31 -33.65
CA LEU A 12 -0.04 17.23 -32.21
C LEU A 12 0.02 18.63 -31.55
N ASN A 13 0.41 19.67 -32.29
CA ASN A 13 0.41 21.05 -31.81
C ASN A 13 -1.00 21.66 -31.66
N GLU A 14 -2.02 21.10 -32.31
CA GLU A 14 -3.42 21.50 -32.16
C GLU A 14 -4.06 20.87 -30.91
N ILE A 15 -3.43 19.85 -30.32
CA ILE A 15 -3.90 19.17 -29.11
C ILE A 15 -3.41 19.92 -27.88
N ASP A 16 -4.31 20.21 -26.95
CA ASP A 16 -3.97 20.76 -25.64
C ASP A 16 -3.51 19.64 -24.71
N THR A 17 -2.19 19.51 -24.55
CA THR A 17 -1.58 18.53 -23.65
C THR A 17 -1.47 19.01 -22.20
N GLY A 18 -1.78 20.27 -21.92
CA GLY A 18 -1.78 20.81 -20.55
C GLY A 18 -3.12 20.61 -19.83
N ASP A 19 -4.19 20.36 -20.57
CA ASP A 19 -5.51 20.08 -20.00
C ASP A 19 -5.59 18.63 -19.49
N GLU A 20 -5.42 18.46 -18.18
CA GLU A 20 -5.51 17.18 -17.50
C GLU A 20 -6.92 16.86 -16.97
N THR A 21 -7.97 17.58 -17.40
CA THR A 21 -9.33 17.45 -16.83
C THR A 21 -9.79 16.00 -16.76
N PHE A 22 -9.57 15.21 -17.81
CA PHE A 22 -9.97 13.80 -17.88
C PHE A 22 -8.85 12.80 -17.61
N SER A 23 -7.63 13.28 -17.36
CA SER A 23 -6.48 12.40 -17.06
C SER A 23 -6.59 11.88 -15.63
N VAL A 24 -6.28 10.62 -15.40
CA VAL A 24 -6.05 10.08 -14.05
C VAL A 24 -4.63 9.56 -13.87
N ASN A 25 -3.74 9.83 -14.82
CA ASN A 25 -2.42 9.20 -14.87
C ASN A 25 -1.59 9.48 -13.62
N PHE A 26 -1.04 8.42 -13.04
CA PHE A 26 -0.06 8.53 -11.97
C PHE A 26 0.95 7.38 -12.06
N MET A 27 2.24 7.72 -12.16
CA MET A 27 3.33 6.77 -12.43
C MET A 27 3.00 5.70 -13.48
N PRO A 28 2.58 6.09 -14.71
CA PRO A 28 2.22 5.12 -15.73
C PRO A 28 3.46 4.33 -16.18
N ASN A 29 3.38 3.00 -16.22
CA ASN A 29 4.38 2.21 -16.94
C ASN A 29 4.14 2.39 -18.45
N LEU A 30 5.02 3.16 -19.10
CA LEU A 30 4.94 3.48 -20.52
C LEU A 30 5.83 2.59 -21.41
N GLY A 31 6.70 1.75 -20.84
CA GLY A 31 7.73 1.03 -21.60
C GLY A 31 7.14 0.15 -22.70
N ASN A 32 6.18 -0.72 -22.35
CA ASN A 32 5.54 -1.61 -23.30
C ASN A 32 4.72 -0.86 -24.36
N LEU A 33 4.02 0.22 -23.95
CA LEU A 33 3.21 1.02 -24.87
C LEU A 33 4.11 1.78 -25.86
N ARG A 34 5.22 2.37 -25.37
CA ARG A 34 6.21 3.05 -26.21
C ARG A 34 6.83 2.09 -27.21
N TYR A 35 7.32 0.94 -26.75
CA TYR A 35 7.87 -0.09 -27.62
C TYR A 35 6.89 -0.52 -28.72
N SER A 36 5.63 -0.74 -28.37
CA SER A 36 4.58 -1.07 -29.35
C SER A 36 4.40 0.04 -30.39
N ILE A 37 4.26 1.30 -29.94
CA ILE A 37 4.10 2.45 -30.84
C ILE A 37 5.31 2.62 -31.77
N GLU A 38 6.53 2.44 -31.26
CA GLU A 38 7.75 2.51 -32.08
C GLU A 38 7.83 1.39 -33.13
N LYS A 39 7.34 0.19 -32.82
CA LYS A 39 7.44 -0.99 -33.71
C LYS A 39 6.35 -1.06 -34.77
N ILE A 40 5.11 -0.79 -34.40
CA ILE A 40 3.94 -1.03 -35.26
C ILE A 40 3.05 0.20 -35.43
N GLY A 41 3.41 1.32 -34.80
CA GLY A 41 2.61 2.55 -34.82
C GLY A 41 1.44 2.53 -33.85
N LEU A 42 0.57 3.53 -33.98
CA LEU A 42 -0.62 3.68 -33.16
C LEU A 42 -1.72 2.73 -33.65
N ILE A 43 -2.06 1.70 -32.88
CA ILE A 43 -3.13 0.75 -33.24
C ILE A 43 -4.53 1.33 -33.00
N GLN A 44 -4.71 1.95 -31.83
CA GLN A 44 -6.00 2.50 -31.41
C GLN A 44 -5.93 4.03 -31.44
N PRO A 45 -6.84 4.72 -32.15
CA PRO A 45 -6.86 6.17 -32.20
C PRO A 45 -7.19 6.76 -30.83
N VAL A 46 -6.73 7.99 -30.60
CA VAL A 46 -7.09 8.76 -29.39
C VAL A 46 -8.49 9.35 -29.52
N ILE A 47 -9.15 9.67 -28.42
CA ILE A 47 -10.47 10.32 -28.47
C ILE A 47 -10.29 11.77 -28.03
N LEU A 48 -10.70 12.70 -28.89
CA LEU A 48 -10.58 14.13 -28.68
C LEU A 48 -11.95 14.80 -28.79
N ARG A 49 -12.14 15.96 -28.13
CA ARG A 49 -13.21 16.90 -28.47
C ARG A 49 -12.63 18.23 -28.90
N LYS A 50 -13.35 18.94 -29.77
CA LYS A 50 -13.02 20.32 -30.10
C LYS A 50 -13.44 21.20 -28.92
N LYS A 51 -12.51 22.01 -28.39
CA LYS A 51 -12.77 22.97 -27.32
C LYS A 51 -12.06 24.27 -27.67
N LEU A 52 -12.83 25.32 -27.94
CA LEU A 52 -12.32 26.58 -28.51
C LEU A 52 -11.57 26.30 -29.82
N ASN A 53 -10.31 26.74 -29.93
CA ASN A 53 -9.46 26.61 -31.11
C ASN A 53 -8.51 25.38 -31.06
N ARG A 54 -8.62 24.52 -30.03
CA ARG A 54 -7.75 23.36 -29.84
C ARG A 54 -8.55 22.09 -29.62
N TYR A 55 -7.86 20.95 -29.67
CA TYR A 55 -8.42 19.66 -29.31
C TYR A 55 -8.06 19.30 -27.87
N GLN A 56 -9.06 19.00 -27.06
CA GLN A 56 -8.86 18.49 -25.71
C GLN A 56 -8.89 16.96 -25.73
N ILE A 57 -7.96 16.34 -25.01
CA ILE A 57 -7.86 14.89 -24.90
C ILE A 57 -8.96 14.36 -23.98
N ILE A 58 -9.77 13.41 -24.46
CA ILE A 58 -10.72 12.65 -23.63
C ILE A 58 -10.09 11.31 -23.24
N CYS A 59 -9.57 10.57 -24.24
CA CYS A 59 -8.91 9.27 -24.05
C CYS A 59 -7.58 9.24 -24.77
N GLY A 60 -6.62 8.46 -24.25
CA GLY A 60 -5.33 8.25 -24.90
C GLY A 60 -4.21 9.22 -24.51
N PHE A 61 -4.29 9.86 -23.34
CA PHE A 61 -3.24 10.75 -22.80
C PHE A 61 -1.81 10.21 -22.93
N ARG A 62 -1.61 8.91 -22.66
CA ARG A 62 -0.29 8.26 -22.76
C ARG A 62 0.21 8.14 -24.18
N ARG A 63 -0.69 7.83 -25.12
CA ARG A 63 -0.39 7.72 -26.55
C ARG A 63 0.03 9.08 -27.09
N VAL A 64 -0.69 10.14 -26.72
CA VAL A 64 -0.32 11.52 -27.04
C VAL A 64 1.05 11.87 -26.47
N SER A 65 1.30 11.57 -25.19
CA SER A 65 2.60 11.85 -24.56
C SER A 65 3.74 11.13 -25.27
N ILE A 66 3.60 9.82 -25.55
CA ILE A 66 4.64 9.03 -26.21
C ILE A 66 4.91 9.55 -27.63
N LEU A 67 3.87 9.80 -28.43
CA LEU A 67 4.06 10.26 -29.81
C LEU A 67 4.70 11.65 -29.88
N ARG A 68 4.38 12.52 -28.91
CA ARG A 68 5.08 13.80 -28.74
C ARG A 68 6.56 13.60 -28.40
N ASP A 69 6.86 12.70 -27.47
CA ASP A 69 8.25 12.39 -27.09
C ASP A 69 9.05 11.75 -28.24
N LEU A 70 8.37 11.06 -29.15
CA LEU A 70 8.94 10.50 -30.38
C LEU A 70 9.08 11.53 -31.52
N GLY A 71 8.63 12.77 -31.32
CA GLY A 71 8.69 13.82 -32.33
C GLY A 71 7.74 13.62 -33.51
N SER A 72 6.60 12.93 -33.30
CA SER A 72 5.57 12.80 -34.33
C SER A 72 4.88 14.15 -34.60
N ASP A 73 4.50 14.41 -35.86
CA ASP A 73 3.77 15.63 -36.24
C ASP A 73 2.25 15.50 -36.05
N GLU A 74 1.72 14.29 -36.30
CA GLU A 74 0.30 14.01 -36.32
C GLU A 74 -0.05 12.74 -35.53
N ILE A 75 -1.31 12.64 -35.12
CA ILE A 75 -1.87 11.48 -34.43
C ILE A 75 -3.24 11.11 -34.99
N GLU A 76 -3.52 9.81 -35.08
CA GLU A 76 -4.86 9.32 -35.44
C GLU A 76 -5.82 9.50 -34.26
N ALA A 77 -6.92 10.20 -34.52
CA ALA A 77 -7.89 10.59 -33.52
C ALA A 77 -9.33 10.42 -34.01
N ILE A 78 -10.20 10.04 -33.09
CA ILE A 78 -11.65 10.12 -33.23
C ILE A 78 -12.10 11.41 -32.58
N ILE A 79 -12.80 12.26 -33.33
CA ILE A 79 -13.36 13.50 -32.80
C ILE A 79 -14.78 13.22 -32.31
N CYS A 80 -15.01 13.39 -31.01
CA CYS A 80 -16.34 13.35 -30.43
C CYS A 80 -17.06 14.67 -30.76
N GLU A 81 -18.13 14.56 -31.55
CA GLU A 81 -18.98 15.68 -31.97
C GLU A 81 -20.26 15.80 -31.12
N GLU A 82 -20.46 14.91 -30.14
CA GLU A 82 -21.61 14.97 -29.25
C GLU A 82 -21.45 16.10 -28.23
N GLU A 83 -22.53 16.84 -27.99
CA GLU A 83 -22.62 17.87 -26.96
C GLU A 83 -22.84 17.23 -25.59
N LEU A 84 -21.76 16.66 -25.04
CA LEU A 84 -21.75 16.09 -23.70
C LEU A 84 -21.15 17.08 -22.69
N ASN A 85 -21.56 16.97 -21.43
CA ASN A 85 -20.93 17.72 -20.35
C ASN A 85 -19.57 17.09 -19.97
N ASP A 86 -18.75 17.82 -19.21
CA ASP A 86 -17.43 17.33 -18.78
C ASP A 86 -17.51 16.03 -17.97
N LYS A 87 -18.55 15.85 -17.15
CA LYS A 87 -18.74 14.62 -16.35
C LYS A 87 -18.90 13.41 -17.27
N ASP A 88 -19.71 13.52 -18.31
CA ASP A 88 -19.97 12.42 -19.25
C ASP A 88 -18.71 12.07 -20.05
N PHE A 89 -17.92 13.07 -20.46
CA PHE A 89 -16.59 12.83 -21.06
C PHE A 89 -15.63 12.13 -20.11
N PHE A 90 -15.66 12.48 -18.82
CA PHE A 90 -14.86 11.79 -17.84
C PHE A 90 -15.30 10.33 -17.66
N ILE A 91 -16.60 10.05 -17.65
CA ILE A 91 -17.14 8.69 -17.59
C ILE A 91 -16.65 7.86 -18.79
N ILE A 92 -16.66 8.44 -20.00
CA ILE A 92 -16.07 7.79 -21.20
C ILE A 92 -14.59 7.45 -20.97
N SER A 93 -13.82 8.40 -20.41
CA SER A 93 -12.40 8.17 -20.11
C SER A 93 -12.18 7.05 -19.08
N ILE A 94 -13.09 6.90 -18.12
CA ILE A 94 -13.03 5.80 -17.14
C ILE A 94 -13.25 4.47 -17.86
N HIS A 95 -14.29 4.37 -18.69
CA HIS A 95 -14.59 3.14 -19.43
C HIS A 95 -13.47 2.74 -20.42
N ASP A 96 -12.83 3.70 -21.10
CA ASP A 96 -11.67 3.43 -21.98
C ASP A 96 -10.51 2.79 -21.20
N ASN A 97 -10.21 3.30 -20.01
CA ASN A 97 -9.13 2.75 -19.18
C ASN A 97 -9.44 1.33 -18.67
N LEU A 98 -10.71 1.01 -18.39
CA LEU A 98 -11.14 -0.33 -17.96
C LEU A 98 -10.98 -1.38 -19.04
N LEU A 99 -11.29 -1.04 -20.30
CA LEU A 99 -11.12 -1.95 -21.44
C LEU A 99 -9.64 -2.23 -21.75
N GLY A 100 -8.75 -1.33 -21.33
CA GLY A 100 -7.30 -1.49 -21.44
C GLY A 100 -6.70 -2.26 -20.26
N ARG A 101 -5.69 -1.66 -19.63
CA ARG A 101 -4.93 -2.26 -18.52
C ARG A 101 -5.59 -2.10 -17.13
N GLY A 102 -6.70 -1.36 -17.06
CA GLY A 102 -7.30 -0.91 -15.81
C GLY A 102 -6.52 0.22 -15.12
N PHE A 103 -6.78 0.40 -13.83
CA PHE A 103 -6.24 1.46 -12.99
C PHE A 103 -5.32 0.91 -11.91
N ASN A 104 -4.21 1.61 -11.64
CA ASN A 104 -3.50 1.43 -10.38
C ASN A 104 -4.27 2.07 -9.22
N VAL A 105 -3.88 1.74 -7.99
CA VAL A 105 -4.55 2.18 -6.76
C VAL A 105 -4.66 3.71 -6.62
N VAL A 106 -3.65 4.48 -7.05
CA VAL A 106 -3.67 5.95 -6.99
C VAL A 106 -4.51 6.53 -8.13
N GLU A 107 -4.48 5.93 -9.32
CA GLU A 107 -5.34 6.36 -10.44
C GLU A 107 -6.83 6.16 -10.09
N LYS A 108 -7.17 5.09 -9.36
CA LYS A 108 -8.52 4.91 -8.79
C LYS A 108 -8.86 6.05 -7.82
N ALA A 109 -7.92 6.43 -6.96
CA ALA A 109 -8.11 7.54 -6.02
C ALA A 109 -8.34 8.87 -6.74
N ILE A 110 -7.53 9.18 -7.76
CA ILE A 110 -7.70 10.38 -8.59
C ILE A 110 -9.05 10.35 -9.32
N ALA A 111 -9.47 9.19 -9.84
CA ALA A 111 -10.76 9.06 -10.48
C ALA A 111 -11.93 9.38 -9.53
N ILE A 112 -11.88 8.81 -8.32
CA ILE A 112 -12.88 9.04 -7.28
C ILE A 112 -12.91 10.51 -6.83
N GLU A 113 -11.74 11.11 -6.61
CA GLU A 113 -11.58 12.53 -6.25
C GLU A 113 -12.23 13.44 -7.29
N LYS A 114 -11.97 13.19 -8.58
CA LYS A 114 -12.56 13.97 -9.66
C LYS A 114 -14.07 13.79 -9.76
N LEU A 115 -14.59 12.57 -9.62
CA LEU A 115 -16.03 12.31 -9.60
C LEU A 115 -16.70 13.16 -8.51
N VAL A 116 -16.19 13.10 -7.28
CA VAL A 116 -16.78 13.78 -6.12
C VAL A 116 -16.58 15.30 -6.17
N TYR A 117 -15.35 15.77 -6.31
CA TYR A 117 -15.03 17.18 -6.10
C TYR A 117 -15.06 18.02 -7.39
N ARG A 118 -14.60 17.47 -8.52
CA ARG A 118 -14.54 18.20 -9.80
C ARG A 118 -15.85 18.14 -10.58
N PHE A 119 -16.49 16.97 -10.62
CA PHE A 119 -17.72 16.73 -11.37
C PHE A 119 -18.98 16.71 -10.50
N LYS A 120 -18.82 16.86 -9.17
CA LYS A 120 -19.92 16.97 -8.20
C LYS A 120 -20.92 15.82 -8.29
N VAL A 121 -20.43 14.61 -8.61
CA VAL A 121 -21.21 13.38 -8.54
C VAL A 121 -21.48 13.09 -7.07
N ASP A 122 -22.73 12.78 -6.74
CA ASP A 122 -23.12 12.49 -5.37
C ASP A 122 -22.44 11.20 -4.86
N SER A 123 -22.16 11.18 -3.56
CA SER A 123 -21.44 10.06 -2.93
C SER A 123 -22.17 8.73 -3.09
N THR A 124 -23.50 8.72 -3.14
CA THR A 124 -24.31 7.51 -3.31
C THR A 124 -24.06 6.89 -4.67
N THR A 125 -24.14 7.66 -5.75
CA THR A 125 -23.81 7.22 -7.10
C THR A 125 -22.35 6.80 -7.21
N VAL A 126 -21.41 7.54 -6.60
CA VAL A 126 -20.00 7.10 -6.58
C VAL A 126 -19.84 5.73 -5.91
N ILE A 127 -20.49 5.52 -4.76
CA ILE A 127 -20.40 4.26 -4.00
C ILE A 127 -21.02 3.09 -4.76
N HIS A 128 -22.20 3.27 -5.36
CA HIS A 128 -22.96 2.16 -5.93
C HIS A 128 -22.66 1.89 -7.40
N GLU A 129 -22.24 2.90 -8.17
CA GLU A 129 -21.97 2.74 -9.61
C GLU A 129 -20.47 2.72 -9.92
N PHE A 130 -19.69 3.63 -9.32
CA PHE A 130 -18.30 3.83 -9.71
C PHE A 130 -17.30 2.98 -8.91
N LEU A 131 -17.52 2.74 -7.61
CA LEU A 131 -16.64 1.85 -6.84
C LEU A 131 -16.60 0.42 -7.42
N PRO A 132 -17.73 -0.23 -7.74
CA PRO A 132 -17.72 -1.55 -8.39
C PRO A 132 -17.01 -1.53 -9.73
N LEU A 133 -17.22 -0.48 -10.51
CA LEU A 133 -16.59 -0.28 -11.82
C LEU A 133 -15.06 -0.22 -11.70
N LEU A 134 -14.55 0.34 -10.60
CA LEU A 134 -13.12 0.37 -10.25
C LEU A 134 -12.65 -0.88 -9.48
N SER A 135 -13.48 -1.93 -9.39
CA SER A 135 -13.23 -3.16 -8.63
C SER A 135 -12.97 -2.90 -7.14
N LEU A 136 -13.80 -2.07 -6.52
CA LEU A 136 -13.75 -1.71 -5.11
C LEU A 136 -15.08 -2.06 -4.43
N GLU A 137 -15.02 -2.34 -3.12
CA GLU A 137 -16.23 -2.62 -2.32
C GLU A 137 -17.12 -1.39 -2.21
N THR A 138 -18.44 -1.57 -2.28
CA THR A 138 -19.46 -0.52 -2.18
C THR A 138 -19.63 -0.07 -0.72
N SER A 139 -18.69 0.72 -0.22
CA SER A 139 -18.80 1.30 1.12
C SER A 139 -18.28 2.73 1.19
N GLU A 140 -18.93 3.54 2.03
CA GLU A 140 -18.46 4.88 2.38
C GLU A 140 -17.05 4.84 2.97
N LYS A 141 -16.76 3.79 3.74
CA LYS A 141 -15.44 3.52 4.30
C LYS A 141 -14.39 3.40 3.18
N ILE A 142 -14.68 2.72 2.07
CA ILE A 142 -13.76 2.64 0.93
C ILE A 142 -13.68 3.97 0.18
N LEU A 143 -14.82 4.65 -0.07
CA LEU A 143 -14.86 5.97 -0.67
C LEU A 143 -13.89 6.95 0.04
N ASN A 144 -14.03 7.07 1.36
CA ASN A 144 -13.21 7.97 2.18
C ASN A 144 -11.72 7.61 2.17
N THR A 145 -11.37 6.33 2.06
CA THR A 145 -9.96 5.91 1.93
C THR A 145 -9.34 6.42 0.65
N TYR A 146 -10.03 6.25 -0.48
CA TYR A 146 -9.50 6.65 -1.77
C TYR A 146 -9.51 8.17 -1.95
N LEU A 147 -10.53 8.87 -1.43
CA LEU A 147 -10.51 10.33 -1.34
C LEU A 147 -9.32 10.84 -0.52
N SER A 148 -9.04 10.21 0.63
CA SER A 148 -7.87 10.56 1.44
C SER A 148 -6.56 10.32 0.68
N LEU A 149 -6.42 9.16 0.01
CA LEU A 149 -5.24 8.84 -0.79
C LEU A 149 -4.99 9.85 -1.91
N ALA A 150 -6.04 10.32 -2.58
CA ALA A 150 -5.92 11.31 -3.64
C ALA A 150 -5.31 12.64 -3.13
N GLN A 151 -5.54 12.98 -1.87
CA GLN A 151 -5.06 14.21 -1.23
C GLN A 151 -3.72 14.06 -0.49
N MET A 152 -3.19 12.83 -0.36
CA MET A 152 -1.88 12.59 0.25
C MET A 152 -0.72 13.09 -0.61
N GLU A 153 0.44 13.25 0.03
CA GLU A 153 1.70 13.61 -0.59
C GLU A 153 2.11 12.59 -1.66
N GLU A 154 2.86 13.06 -2.66
CA GLU A 154 3.30 12.22 -3.77
C GLU A 154 4.14 11.03 -3.29
N GLU A 155 4.99 11.21 -2.28
CA GLU A 155 5.80 10.12 -1.71
C GLU A 155 4.94 9.00 -1.12
N VAL A 156 3.81 9.34 -0.50
CA VAL A 156 2.85 8.35 0.03
C VAL A 156 2.21 7.58 -1.13
N LYS A 157 1.78 8.28 -2.17
CA LYS A 157 1.17 7.67 -3.37
C LYS A 157 2.15 6.72 -4.08
N ILE A 158 3.41 7.14 -4.22
CA ILE A 158 4.51 6.33 -4.77
C ILE A 158 4.70 5.07 -3.92
N TYR A 159 4.81 5.23 -2.59
CA TYR A 159 4.97 4.10 -1.66
C TYR A 159 3.81 3.11 -1.76
N VAL A 160 2.57 3.61 -1.82
CA VAL A 160 1.35 2.80 -1.91
C VAL A 160 1.34 1.94 -3.18
N ILE A 161 1.79 2.48 -4.32
CA ILE A 161 1.91 1.71 -5.58
C ILE A 161 3.01 0.66 -5.47
N ASN A 162 4.21 1.07 -5.07
CA ASN A 162 5.40 0.22 -5.09
C ASN A 162 5.27 -0.97 -4.13
N GLU A 163 4.81 -0.71 -2.91
CA GLU A 163 4.66 -1.72 -1.86
C GLU A 163 3.28 -2.40 -1.88
N LYS A 164 2.42 -2.07 -2.87
CA LYS A 164 1.06 -2.63 -3.03
C LYS A 164 0.24 -2.56 -1.74
N VAL A 165 0.27 -1.39 -1.08
CA VAL A 165 -0.33 -1.19 0.25
C VAL A 165 -1.85 -1.39 0.20
N SER A 166 -2.39 -2.18 1.13
CA SER A 166 -3.83 -2.43 1.20
C SER A 166 -4.63 -1.16 1.55
N HIS A 167 -5.91 -1.12 1.17
CA HIS A 167 -6.82 -0.03 1.56
C HIS A 167 -6.95 0.13 3.09
N SER A 168 -6.72 -0.94 3.86
CA SER A 168 -6.72 -0.91 5.32
C SER A 168 -5.51 -0.16 5.87
N ASN A 169 -4.33 -0.36 5.28
CA ASN A 169 -3.12 0.36 5.64
C ASN A 169 -3.10 1.79 5.07
N ILE A 170 -3.63 2.02 3.87
CA ILE A 170 -3.86 3.38 3.33
C ILE A 170 -4.72 4.21 4.29
N ARG A 171 -5.79 3.63 4.82
CA ARG A 171 -6.64 4.30 5.82
C ARG A 171 -5.89 4.67 7.09
N ARG A 172 -4.97 3.82 7.57
CA ARG A 172 -4.12 4.14 8.74
C ARG A 172 -3.14 5.25 8.43
N LEU A 173 -2.54 5.25 7.23
CA LEU A 173 -1.72 6.38 6.80
C LEU A 173 -2.54 7.67 6.76
N ALA A 174 -3.82 7.61 6.37
CA ALA A 174 -4.72 8.77 6.35
C ALA A 174 -5.01 9.36 7.73
N THR A 175 -4.88 8.59 8.82
CA THR A 175 -5.09 9.12 10.18
C THR A 175 -3.91 9.95 10.68
N PHE A 176 -2.75 9.87 10.03
CA PHE A 176 -1.58 10.64 10.40
C PHE A 176 -1.56 11.99 9.70
N ASN A 177 -1.09 13.04 10.37
CA ASN A 177 -0.92 14.34 9.74
C ASN A 177 0.19 14.32 8.68
N GLN A 178 0.28 15.37 7.87
CA GLN A 178 1.26 15.50 6.79
C GLN A 178 2.71 15.40 7.27
N GLU A 179 3.07 16.03 8.39
CA GLU A 179 4.44 16.02 8.92
C GLU A 179 4.86 14.62 9.38
N ASP A 180 3.94 13.88 9.99
CA ASP A 180 4.14 12.50 10.39
C ASP A 180 4.27 11.57 9.19
N ARG A 181 3.43 11.72 8.16
CA ARG A 181 3.57 10.94 6.91
C ARG A 181 4.91 11.20 6.22
N LYS A 182 5.34 12.46 6.13
CA LYS A 182 6.63 12.85 5.55
C LYS A 182 7.82 12.23 6.30
N ALA A 183 7.74 12.13 7.62
CA ALA A 183 8.77 11.44 8.41
C ALA A 183 8.70 9.91 8.27
N LEU A 184 7.48 9.36 8.19
CA LEU A 184 7.22 7.93 8.21
C LEU A 184 7.56 7.25 6.88
N ILE A 185 7.18 7.81 5.73
CA ILE A 185 7.35 7.13 4.43
C ILE A 185 8.83 6.79 4.14
N PRO A 186 9.80 7.72 4.28
CA PRO A 186 11.21 7.39 4.08
C PRO A 186 11.72 6.35 5.08
N PHE A 187 11.18 6.34 6.30
CA PHE A 187 11.54 5.38 7.34
C PHE A 187 11.08 3.96 6.98
N ILE A 188 9.79 3.75 6.68
CA ILE A 188 9.26 2.42 6.36
C ILE A 188 9.75 1.89 5.02
N SER A 189 10.07 2.77 4.06
CA SER A 189 10.65 2.38 2.76
C SER A 189 12.00 1.68 2.90
N ARG A 190 12.78 2.02 3.93
CA ARG A 190 14.08 1.36 4.22
C ARG A 190 13.93 -0.04 4.82
N LEU A 191 12.75 -0.37 5.34
CA LEU A 191 12.48 -1.61 6.05
C LEU A 191 11.86 -2.70 5.18
N LYS A 192 11.29 -2.35 4.02
CA LYS A 192 10.62 -3.29 3.09
C LYS A 192 9.59 -4.16 3.83
N LEU A 193 8.63 -3.49 4.46
CA LEU A 193 7.65 -4.15 5.33
C LEU A 193 6.61 -4.92 4.50
N GLY A 194 6.40 -6.19 4.83
CA GLY A 194 5.22 -6.92 4.37
C GLY A 194 3.93 -6.37 5.01
N GLU A 195 2.78 -6.68 4.41
CA GLU A 195 1.45 -6.15 4.80
C GLU A 195 1.16 -6.21 6.31
N ASN A 196 1.42 -7.35 6.95
CA ASN A 196 1.18 -7.54 8.38
C ASN A 196 2.13 -6.70 9.25
N ARG A 197 3.40 -6.63 8.86
CA ARG A 197 4.42 -5.85 9.58
C ARG A 197 4.15 -4.35 9.45
N LEU A 198 3.73 -3.90 8.26
CA LEU A 198 3.30 -2.52 8.05
C LEU A 198 2.11 -2.19 8.93
N LYS A 199 1.06 -3.03 8.91
CA LYS A 199 -0.13 -2.86 9.75
C LYS A 199 0.23 -2.74 11.23
N GLU A 200 1.03 -3.66 11.74
CA GLU A 200 1.47 -3.69 13.14
C GLU A 200 2.25 -2.42 13.51
N MET A 201 3.21 -2.01 12.67
CA MET A 201 3.99 -0.79 12.90
C MET A 201 3.11 0.46 12.92
N LEU A 202 2.17 0.61 11.97
CA LEU A 202 1.25 1.74 11.94
C LEU A 202 0.36 1.78 13.20
N ILE A 203 -0.07 0.63 13.69
CA ILE A 203 -0.85 0.52 14.94
C ILE A 203 0.01 0.96 16.13
N PHE A 204 1.21 0.43 16.30
CA PHE A 204 2.08 0.82 17.42
C PHE A 204 2.41 2.31 17.41
N LEU A 205 2.77 2.87 16.25
CA LEU A 205 3.05 4.30 16.14
C LEU A 205 1.84 5.16 16.52
N SER A 206 0.64 4.79 16.02
CA SER A 206 -0.60 5.47 16.36
C SER A 206 -0.90 5.41 17.86
N GLU A 207 -0.80 4.24 18.48
CA GLU A 207 -1.15 4.05 19.89
C GLU A 207 -0.13 4.70 20.83
N ILE A 208 1.17 4.63 20.52
CA ILE A 208 2.22 5.34 21.28
C ILE A 208 1.98 6.85 21.18
N SER A 209 1.73 7.36 19.96
CA SER A 209 1.46 8.79 19.74
C SER A 209 0.28 9.29 20.56
N MET A 210 -0.84 8.56 20.57
CA MET A 210 -2.02 8.91 21.35
C MET A 210 -1.77 8.85 22.86
N ARG A 211 -1.09 7.80 23.34
CA ARG A 211 -0.83 7.58 24.78
C ARG A 211 0.12 8.64 25.34
N ASP A 212 1.22 8.89 24.63
CA ASP A 212 2.31 9.75 25.10
C ASP A 212 2.14 11.22 24.69
N ARG A 213 1.13 11.52 23.86
CA ARG A 213 0.83 12.85 23.30
C ARG A 213 2.02 13.46 22.56
N ILE A 214 2.74 12.63 21.81
CA ILE A 214 3.85 13.02 20.94
C ILE A 214 3.53 12.66 19.49
N SER A 215 4.13 13.38 18.54
CA SER A 215 3.99 13.07 17.12
C SER A 215 4.70 11.77 16.73
N ILE A 216 4.28 11.15 15.62
CA ILE A 216 4.98 9.97 15.08
C ILE A 216 6.40 10.35 14.68
N LYS A 217 6.58 11.55 14.13
CA LYS A 217 7.90 12.14 13.83
C LYS A 217 8.81 12.14 15.05
N GLU A 218 8.32 12.50 16.23
CA GLU A 218 9.10 12.46 17.47
C GLU A 218 9.44 11.04 17.92
N ILE A 219 8.52 10.08 17.76
CA ILE A 219 8.80 8.66 18.04
C ILE A 219 9.94 8.16 17.15
N LEU A 220 9.85 8.41 15.84
CA LEU A 220 10.83 7.96 14.85
C LEU A 220 12.22 8.58 15.05
N LYS A 221 12.30 9.76 15.69
CA LYS A 221 13.55 10.46 16.04
C LYS A 221 14.19 10.00 17.34
N LYS A 222 13.64 9.00 18.03
CA LYS A 222 14.27 8.47 19.24
C LYS A 222 15.66 7.88 18.90
N PRO A 223 16.71 8.15 19.68
CA PRO A 223 18.08 7.71 19.36
C PRO A 223 18.22 6.19 19.14
N GLU A 224 17.48 5.41 19.91
CA GLU A 224 17.41 3.95 19.79
C GLU A 224 16.88 3.48 18.42
N ILE A 225 15.96 4.22 17.79
CA ILE A 225 15.43 3.91 16.46
C ILE A 225 16.40 4.37 15.37
N GLU A 226 16.94 5.60 15.49
CA GLU A 226 17.89 6.15 14.51
C GLU A 226 19.17 5.33 14.42
N THR A 227 19.64 4.81 15.55
CA THR A 227 20.82 3.93 15.62
C THR A 227 20.59 2.67 14.78
N ILE A 228 19.45 2.00 14.92
CA ILE A 228 19.14 0.77 14.16
C ILE A 228 19.03 1.03 12.66
N ILE A 229 18.42 2.14 12.26
CA ILE A 229 18.29 2.49 10.84
C ILE A 229 19.66 2.74 10.19
N SER A 230 20.60 3.35 10.93
CA SER A 230 21.92 3.75 10.44
C SER A 230 22.92 2.58 10.35
N GLN A 231 22.67 1.46 11.04
CA GLN A 231 23.52 0.26 11.01
C GLN A 231 23.50 -0.41 9.62
N SER A 232 24.56 -0.25 8.82
CA SER A 232 24.67 -0.81 7.46
C SER A 232 24.81 -2.33 7.43
N GLU A 233 25.32 -2.92 8.51
CA GLU A 233 25.54 -4.35 8.68
C GLU A 233 24.23 -5.14 8.87
N LEU A 234 23.15 -4.47 9.27
CA LEU A 234 21.86 -5.11 9.46
C LEU A 234 21.05 -5.17 8.17
N THR A 235 20.51 -6.35 7.89
CA THR A 235 19.50 -6.55 6.86
C THR A 235 18.20 -5.80 7.19
N SER A 236 17.36 -5.51 6.19
CA SER A 236 16.06 -4.86 6.39
C SER A 236 15.15 -5.64 7.35
N SER A 237 15.20 -6.98 7.30
CA SER A 237 14.45 -7.84 8.22
C SER A 237 14.96 -7.71 9.66
N GLN A 238 16.27 -7.74 9.87
CA GLN A 238 16.86 -7.53 11.22
C GLN A 238 16.54 -6.16 11.78
N LYS A 239 16.61 -5.10 10.96
CA LYS A 239 16.19 -3.75 11.37
C LYS A 239 14.72 -3.72 11.77
N THR A 240 13.86 -4.35 10.97
CA THR A 240 12.43 -4.43 11.23
C THR A 240 12.13 -5.09 12.57
N GLU A 241 12.74 -6.24 12.86
CA GLU A 241 12.53 -6.94 14.14
C GLU A 241 13.05 -6.14 15.33
N LYS A 242 14.22 -5.49 15.21
CA LYS A 242 14.76 -4.63 16.28
C LYS A 242 13.87 -3.42 16.53
N ILE A 243 13.40 -2.75 15.49
CA ILE A 243 12.49 -1.60 15.61
C ILE A 243 11.15 -2.04 16.18
N LYS A 244 10.61 -3.18 15.74
CA LYS A 244 9.40 -3.77 16.31
C LYS A 244 9.55 -3.96 17.83
N ARG A 245 10.65 -4.55 18.29
CA ARG A 245 10.93 -4.73 19.73
C ARG A 245 10.97 -3.40 20.48
N ILE A 246 11.60 -2.37 19.90
CA ILE A 246 11.60 -1.01 20.50
C ILE A 246 10.17 -0.47 20.62
N LEU A 247 9.38 -0.54 19.53
CA LEU A 247 7.99 -0.05 19.54
C LEU A 247 7.11 -0.85 20.52
N MET A 248 7.30 -2.17 20.62
CA MET A 248 6.60 -3.01 21.61
C MET A 248 6.95 -2.61 23.04
N ASN A 249 8.24 -2.41 23.35
CA ASN A 249 8.66 -1.95 24.68
C ASN A 249 8.10 -0.57 25.01
N LEU A 250 8.14 0.35 24.06
CA LEU A 250 7.52 1.66 24.21
C LEU A 250 6.02 1.51 24.47
N ARG A 251 5.32 0.66 23.73
CA ARG A 251 3.86 0.53 23.81
C ARG A 251 3.34 -0.26 25.02
N PHE A 252 4.03 -1.34 25.39
CA PHE A 252 3.64 -2.29 26.43
C PHE A 252 4.84 -2.66 27.33
N PRO A 253 5.38 -1.73 28.12
CA PRO A 253 6.64 -1.96 28.87
C PRO A 253 6.56 -3.15 29.84
N LYS A 254 5.43 -3.32 30.54
CA LYS A 254 5.22 -4.47 31.44
C LYS A 254 5.15 -5.80 30.70
N LEU A 255 4.51 -5.81 29.53
CA LEU A 255 4.41 -7.01 28.70
C LEU A 255 5.78 -7.38 28.13
N PHE A 256 6.51 -6.38 27.61
CA PHE A 256 7.85 -6.59 27.06
C PHE A 256 8.82 -7.13 28.12
N GLN A 257 8.76 -6.62 29.37
CA GLN A 257 9.52 -7.18 30.48
C GLN A 257 9.17 -8.64 30.77
N LYS A 258 7.87 -9.00 30.72
CA LYS A 258 7.43 -10.39 30.84
C LYS A 258 7.91 -11.26 29.67
N GLU A 259 7.85 -10.78 28.44
CA GLU A 259 8.38 -11.47 27.25
C GLU A 259 9.89 -11.69 27.35
N GLU A 260 10.67 -10.68 27.76
CA GLU A 260 12.11 -10.82 27.95
C GLU A 260 12.45 -11.81 29.07
N GLU A 261 11.69 -11.79 30.18
CA GLU A 261 11.88 -12.76 31.24
C GLU A 261 11.56 -14.19 30.74
N PHE A 262 10.49 -14.35 29.97
CA PHE A 262 10.12 -15.62 29.36
C PHE A 262 11.20 -16.12 28.39
N GLU A 263 11.67 -15.28 27.45
CA GLU A 263 12.75 -15.62 26.51
C GLU A 263 14.05 -16.01 27.25
N LYS A 264 14.40 -15.30 28.33
CA LYS A 264 15.58 -15.64 29.15
C LYS A 264 15.45 -17.01 29.79
N ARG A 265 14.29 -17.31 30.40
CA ARG A 265 14.03 -18.62 31.01
C ARG A 265 14.03 -19.74 29.98
N ILE A 266 13.42 -19.55 28.80
CA ILE A 266 13.49 -20.53 27.70
C ILE A 266 14.93 -20.81 27.26
N LYS A 267 15.79 -19.80 27.21
CA LYS A 267 17.21 -19.99 26.89
C LYS A 267 17.95 -20.80 27.96
N CYS A 268 17.65 -20.61 29.24
CA CYS A 268 18.25 -21.39 30.33
C CYS A 268 17.87 -22.89 30.28
N LEU A 269 16.71 -23.23 29.70
CA LEU A 269 16.27 -24.62 29.53
C LEU A 269 17.13 -25.41 28.52
N ASN A 270 18.01 -24.76 27.74
CA ASN A 270 18.91 -25.39 26.77
C ASN A 270 18.21 -26.42 25.86
N LEU A 271 17.04 -26.04 25.32
CA LEU A 271 16.22 -26.94 24.50
C LEU A 271 16.93 -27.27 23.16
N PRO A 272 16.80 -28.52 22.66
CA PRO A 272 17.27 -28.90 21.33
C PRO A 272 16.69 -28.01 20.23
N SER A 273 17.42 -27.81 19.12
CA SER A 273 17.07 -26.91 18.01
C SER A 273 15.77 -27.25 17.26
N GLY A 274 15.12 -28.37 17.58
CA GLY A 274 13.81 -28.76 17.06
C GLY A 274 12.63 -28.47 17.98
N ILE A 275 12.85 -28.08 19.25
CA ILE A 275 11.77 -27.84 20.22
C ILE A 275 11.57 -26.34 20.43
N SER A 276 10.33 -25.90 20.32
CA SER A 276 9.90 -24.53 20.59
C SER A 276 8.82 -24.51 21.65
N ILE A 277 8.89 -23.56 22.57
CA ILE A 277 7.87 -23.31 23.58
C ILE A 277 7.37 -21.87 23.40
N GLN A 278 6.06 -21.72 23.35
CA GLN A 278 5.37 -20.45 23.15
C GLN A 278 4.38 -20.23 24.30
N HIS A 279 4.24 -18.99 24.73
CA HIS A 279 3.18 -18.56 25.66
C HIS A 279 1.93 -18.14 24.89
N SER A 280 0.80 -18.06 25.58
CA SER A 280 -0.44 -17.50 25.03
C SER A 280 -0.25 -16.03 24.58
N PRO A 281 -1.02 -15.55 23.58
CA PRO A 281 -0.94 -14.15 23.15
C PRO A 281 -1.09 -13.20 24.35
N TYR A 282 -0.16 -12.24 24.47
CA TYR A 282 -0.14 -11.24 25.55
C TYR A 282 -0.09 -11.79 26.99
N PHE A 283 0.20 -13.09 27.19
CA PHE A 283 0.11 -13.78 28.49
C PHE A 283 -1.30 -13.70 29.13
N GLU A 284 -2.36 -13.64 28.33
CA GLU A 284 -3.74 -13.64 28.86
C GLU A 284 -4.24 -15.05 29.21
N GLY A 285 -3.71 -16.08 28.53
CA GLY A 285 -4.02 -17.48 28.79
C GLY A 285 -2.93 -18.17 29.62
N ARG A 286 -3.33 -19.16 30.41
CA ARG A 286 -2.40 -19.99 31.22
C ARG A 286 -1.76 -21.14 30.42
N GLU A 287 -2.08 -21.23 29.15
CA GLU A 287 -1.63 -22.31 28.28
C GLU A 287 -0.28 -21.99 27.63
N PHE A 288 0.56 -23.02 27.56
CA PHE A 288 1.80 -23.00 26.79
C PHE A 288 1.68 -23.98 25.63
N LYS A 289 2.20 -23.57 24.49
CA LYS A 289 2.26 -24.41 23.30
C LYS A 289 3.69 -24.89 23.11
N ILE A 290 3.88 -26.20 23.11
CA ILE A 290 5.14 -26.83 22.73
C ILE A 290 4.97 -27.39 21.32
N SER A 291 5.91 -27.08 20.42
CA SER A 291 5.93 -27.57 19.06
C SER A 291 7.32 -28.04 18.67
N PHE A 292 7.40 -29.19 18.00
CA PHE A 292 8.65 -29.71 17.45
C PHE A 292 8.43 -30.35 16.07
N GLN A 293 9.48 -30.35 15.25
CA GLN A 293 9.52 -30.94 13.91
C GLN A 293 10.66 -31.95 13.85
N PHE A 294 10.42 -33.10 13.21
CA PHE A 294 11.35 -34.22 13.10
C PHE A 294 11.26 -34.86 11.71
N GLU A 295 12.36 -35.44 11.24
CA GLU A 295 12.44 -36.15 9.96
C GLU A 295 12.49 -37.67 10.13
N THR A 296 12.93 -38.15 11.30
CA THR A 296 13.11 -39.57 11.59
C THR A 296 12.39 -40.02 12.87
N PRO A 297 12.04 -41.32 13.00
CA PRO A 297 11.48 -41.86 14.24
C PRO A 297 12.40 -41.69 15.46
N ASP A 298 13.73 -41.82 15.27
CA ASP A 298 14.69 -41.67 16.36
C ASP A 298 14.73 -40.23 16.91
N GLU A 299 14.59 -39.23 16.03
CA GLU A 299 14.44 -37.83 16.44
C GLU A 299 13.15 -37.59 17.23
N TYR A 300 12.04 -38.20 16.81
CA TYR A 300 10.78 -38.13 17.55
C TYR A 300 10.95 -38.66 18.97
N ASP A 301 11.53 -39.85 19.13
CA ASP A 301 11.74 -40.46 20.45
C ASP A 301 12.71 -39.63 21.30
N SER A 302 13.75 -39.04 20.70
CA SER A 302 14.67 -38.12 21.37
C SER A 302 13.96 -36.87 21.91
N PHE A 303 13.09 -36.26 21.11
CA PHE A 303 12.32 -35.08 21.54
C PHE A 303 11.31 -35.42 22.63
N ILE A 304 10.60 -36.55 22.53
CA ILE A 304 9.68 -37.01 23.59
C ILE A 304 10.45 -37.24 24.90
N ASN A 305 11.60 -37.90 24.86
CA ASN A 305 12.46 -38.08 26.03
C ASN A 305 12.90 -36.75 26.65
N THR A 306 13.26 -35.77 25.81
CA THR A 306 13.60 -34.42 26.27
C THR A 306 12.41 -33.76 26.98
N LEU A 307 11.20 -33.86 26.42
CA LEU A 307 9.99 -33.30 27.03
C LEU A 307 9.61 -33.99 28.36
N LEU A 308 9.84 -35.30 28.47
CA LEU A 308 9.64 -36.05 29.71
C LEU A 308 10.61 -35.57 30.81
N ILE A 309 11.86 -35.28 30.46
CA ILE A 309 12.85 -34.69 31.39
C ILE A 309 12.43 -33.28 31.76
N LEU A 310 11.99 -32.48 30.78
CA LEU A 310 11.59 -31.08 30.97
C LEU A 310 10.45 -30.94 31.99
N LYS A 311 9.50 -31.88 32.02
CA LYS A 311 8.42 -31.94 33.04
C LYS A 311 8.94 -31.87 34.48
N ASN A 312 10.13 -32.42 34.73
CA ASN A 312 10.73 -32.47 36.06
C ASN A 312 11.73 -31.34 36.33
N ASN A 313 12.03 -30.51 35.34
CA ASN A 313 12.93 -29.37 35.47
C ASN A 313 12.30 -28.28 36.36
N GLU A 314 13.00 -27.85 37.42
CA GLU A 314 12.49 -26.86 38.36
C GLU A 314 12.34 -25.46 37.74
N GLU A 315 13.23 -25.05 36.82
CA GLU A 315 13.09 -23.79 36.09
C GLU A 315 11.84 -23.81 35.20
N PHE A 316 11.55 -24.96 34.57
CA PHE A 316 10.34 -25.12 33.76
C PHE A 316 9.08 -25.04 34.62
N LYS A 317 9.05 -25.69 35.80
CA LYS A 317 7.93 -25.59 36.75
C LYS A 317 7.75 -24.18 37.29
N GLU A 318 8.84 -23.48 37.62
CA GLU A 318 8.79 -22.09 38.09
C GLU A 318 8.26 -21.15 36.99
N MET A 319 8.70 -21.36 35.74
CA MET A 319 8.20 -20.63 34.57
C MET A 319 6.69 -20.82 34.42
N MET A 320 6.19 -22.06 34.50
CA MET A 320 4.75 -22.35 34.44
C MET A 320 3.97 -21.61 35.54
N ARG A 321 4.47 -21.55 36.78
CA ARG A 321 3.81 -20.85 37.90
C ARG A 321 3.86 -19.33 37.80
N LYS A 322 4.94 -18.77 37.25
CA LYS A 322 5.17 -17.31 37.23
C LYS A 322 4.38 -16.60 36.13
N PHE A 323 4.07 -17.33 35.07
CA PHE A 323 3.31 -16.83 33.93
C PHE A 323 1.86 -17.40 33.88
N GLU A 324 1.43 -18.10 34.93
CA GLU A 324 0.01 -18.39 35.27
C GLU A 324 -0.76 -17.13 35.73
#